data_AF-A0AA40K0J8-F1
#
_entry.id   AF-A0AA40K0J8-F1
#
_cell.length_a   1.000
_cell.length_b   1.000
_cell.length_c   1.000
_cell.angle_alpha   90.00
_cell.angle_beta   90.00
_cell.angle_gamma   90.00
#
_symmetry.space_group_name_H-M   'P 1'
#
loop_
_entity.id
_entity.type
_entity.pdbx_description
1 polymer ?
#
loop_
_entity_poly.entity_id
_entity_poly.type
_entity_poly.pdbx_seq_one_letter_code
_entity_poly.pdbx_strand_id
1 'polypeptide(L)'
;MLKRWKFTCTCPLCSSDVETATSDLNKSRIQGILNELKVEKGRTQDTVAVLIKELEGILKAERLESQAGGFSSILAGMYFQMLDLDKAKQYAARAVREYTHYAGYESEKVEGAKGMVAFLDGVEYFNLD
;
A
#
# COMPACT_ATOMS: atom_id res chain seq x y z
N MET A 1 -12.72 -6.37 -15.83
CA MET A 1 -13.29 -5.04 -16.15
C MET A 1 -13.89 -4.92 -17.56
N LEU A 2 -13.44 -5.63 -18.59
CA LEU A 2 -13.89 -5.37 -19.99
C LEU A 2 -15.27 -5.94 -20.38
N LYS A 3 -15.70 -7.09 -19.83
CA LYS A 3 -16.99 -7.71 -20.22
C LYS A 3 -18.23 -6.90 -19.80
N ARG A 4 -18.14 -6.10 -18.73
CA ARG A 4 -19.30 -5.39 -18.16
C ARG A 4 -19.69 -4.14 -18.95
N TRP A 5 -18.74 -3.55 -19.67
CA TRP A 5 -18.93 -2.27 -20.39
C TRP A 5 -19.06 -2.45 -21.90
N LYS A 6 -19.03 -3.69 -22.42
CA LYS A 6 -19.04 -4.02 -23.86
C LYS A 6 -18.02 -3.21 -24.68
N PHE A 7 -16.87 -2.94 -24.08
CA PHE A 7 -15.76 -2.21 -24.68
C PHE A 7 -14.51 -3.10 -24.73
N THR A 8 -13.74 -3.00 -25.80
CA THR A 8 -12.42 -3.62 -25.94
C THR A 8 -11.36 -2.53 -25.83
N CYS A 9 -10.52 -2.59 -24.81
CA CYS A 9 -9.41 -1.67 -24.66
C CYS A 9 -8.36 -1.93 -25.74
N THR A 10 -7.99 -0.90 -26.48
CA THR A 10 -6.97 -0.94 -27.53
C THR A 10 -5.74 -0.10 -27.19
N CYS A 11 -5.53 0.21 -25.90
CA CYS A 11 -4.30 0.90 -25.51
C CYS A 11 -3.08 0.03 -25.81
N PRO A 12 -1.88 0.60 -25.97
CA PRO A 12 -0.66 -0.16 -26.29
C PRO A 12 -0.43 -1.35 -25.35
N LEU A 13 -0.64 -1.13 -24.05
CA LEU A 13 -0.51 -2.17 -23.01
C LEU A 13 -1.47 -3.36 -23.25
N CYS A 14 -2.75 -3.09 -23.49
CA CYS A 14 -3.76 -4.13 -23.73
C CYS A 14 -3.70 -4.73 -25.13
N SER A 15 -2.86 -4.17 -26.01
CA SER A 15 -2.65 -4.64 -27.38
C SER A 15 -1.36 -5.45 -27.52
N SER A 16 -0.60 -5.60 -26.43
CA SER A 16 0.63 -6.40 -26.34
C SER A 16 0.43 -7.56 -25.37
N ASP A 17 0.49 -8.79 -25.89
CA ASP A 17 0.34 -10.01 -25.10
C ASP A 17 1.44 -10.12 -24.01
N VAL A 18 2.66 -9.70 -24.36
CA VAL A 18 3.81 -9.73 -23.44
C VAL A 18 3.62 -8.74 -22.30
N GLU A 19 3.27 -7.48 -22.61
CA GLU A 19 3.09 -6.45 -21.58
C GLU A 19 1.89 -6.76 -20.69
N THR A 20 0.81 -7.32 -21.26
CA THR A 20 -0.35 -7.76 -20.50
C THR A 20 0.02 -8.90 -19.54
N ALA A 21 0.75 -9.91 -20.00
CA ALA A 21 1.20 -11.01 -19.16
C ALA A 21 2.11 -10.53 -18.02
N THR A 22 3.04 -9.60 -18.30
CA THR A 22 3.89 -8.99 -17.26
C THR A 22 3.07 -8.23 -16.23
N SER A 23 2.11 -7.40 -16.65
CA SER A 23 1.27 -6.65 -15.72
C SER A 23 0.41 -7.57 -14.84
N ASP A 24 -0.10 -8.67 -15.39
CA ASP A 24 -0.88 -9.65 -14.61
C ASP A 24 -0.02 -10.44 -13.61
N LEU A 25 1.23 -10.75 -13.97
CA LEU A 25 2.21 -11.30 -13.03
C LEU A 25 2.51 -10.31 -11.90
N ASN A 26 2.72 -9.05 -12.22
CA ASN A 26 2.98 -7.99 -11.24
C ASN A 26 1.80 -7.79 -10.29
N LYS A 27 0.56 -7.76 -10.78
CA LYS A 27 -0.64 -7.73 -9.92
C LYS A 27 -0.73 -8.93 -8.99
N SER A 28 -0.45 -10.12 -9.53
CA SER A 28 -0.42 -11.36 -8.73
C SER A 28 0.67 -11.31 -7.66
N ARG A 29 1.83 -10.74 -7.98
CA ARG A 29 2.93 -10.57 -7.04
C ARG A 29 2.60 -9.57 -5.94
N ILE A 30 1.98 -8.43 -6.25
CA ILE A 30 1.49 -7.48 -5.24
C ILE A 30 0.58 -8.20 -4.23
N GLN A 31 -0.37 -9.01 -4.70
CA GLN A 31 -1.25 -9.77 -3.81
C GLN A 31 -0.48 -10.80 -2.97
N GLY A 32 0.52 -11.47 -3.57
CA GLY A 32 1.44 -12.36 -2.86
C GLY A 32 2.16 -11.64 -1.72
N ILE A 33 2.78 -10.49 -2.00
CA ILE A 33 3.47 -9.66 -1.01
C ILE A 33 2.51 -9.26 0.12
N LEU A 34 1.31 -8.77 -0.20
CA LEU A 34 0.32 -8.40 0.82
C LEU A 34 -0.10 -9.57 1.69
N ASN A 35 -0.16 -10.79 1.15
CA ASN A 35 -0.47 -11.98 1.93
C ASN A 35 0.71 -12.41 2.80
N GLU A 36 1.94 -12.34 2.29
CA GLU A 36 3.15 -12.62 3.07
C GLU A 36 3.28 -11.64 4.24
N LEU A 37 3.03 -10.35 4.02
CA LEU A 37 3.02 -9.34 5.08
C LEU A 37 1.92 -9.57 6.13
N LYS A 38 0.85 -10.31 5.82
CA LYS A 38 -0.20 -10.68 6.79
C LYS A 38 0.17 -11.88 7.64
N VAL A 39 1.09 -12.73 7.20
CA VAL A 39 1.54 -13.88 8.00
C VAL A 39 2.40 -13.35 9.15
N GLU A 40 1.99 -13.62 10.39
CA GLU A 40 2.73 -13.16 11.59
C GLU A 40 3.96 -14.02 11.85
N LYS A 41 3.86 -15.32 11.59
CA LYS A 41 4.93 -16.29 11.83
C LYS A 41 6.13 -16.00 10.92
N GLY A 42 7.27 -15.66 11.52
CA GLY A 42 8.51 -15.37 10.79
C GLY A 42 8.58 -13.93 10.23
N ARG A 43 7.64 -13.06 10.60
CA ARG A 43 7.71 -11.64 10.27
C ARG A 43 8.82 -10.99 11.09
N THR A 44 9.87 -10.52 10.40
CA THR A 44 10.96 -9.75 10.99
C THR A 44 11.05 -8.41 10.27
N GLN A 45 11.77 -7.46 10.85
CA GLN A 45 11.97 -6.16 10.18
C GLN A 45 12.67 -6.34 8.82
N ASP A 46 13.60 -7.28 8.71
CA ASP A 46 14.34 -7.54 7.48
C ASP A 46 13.45 -8.14 6.39
N THR A 47 12.64 -9.15 6.73
CA THR A 47 11.74 -9.77 5.74
C THR A 47 10.70 -8.77 5.24
N VAL A 48 10.17 -7.95 6.15
CA VAL A 48 9.27 -6.84 5.81
C VAL A 48 9.95 -5.82 4.91
N ALA A 49 11.18 -5.40 5.22
CA ALA A 49 11.90 -4.39 4.41
C ALA A 49 12.16 -4.86 2.98
N VAL A 50 12.49 -6.15 2.80
CA VAL A 50 12.67 -6.75 1.46
C VAL A 50 11.36 -6.71 0.67
N LEU A 51 10.26 -7.11 1.29
CA LEU A 51 8.93 -7.13 0.67
C LEU A 51 8.43 -5.72 0.30
N ILE A 52 8.67 -4.73 1.17
CA ILE A 52 8.33 -3.33 0.89
C ILE A 52 9.12 -2.82 -0.32
N LYS A 53 10.43 -3.10 -0.37
CA LYS A 53 11.28 -2.67 -1.49
C LYS A 53 10.83 -3.28 -2.81
N GLU A 54 10.45 -4.55 -2.80
CA GLU A 54 9.89 -5.22 -3.97
C GLU A 54 8.57 -4.57 -4.40
N LEU A 55 7.66 -4.34 -3.45
CA LEU A 55 6.38 -3.69 -3.70
C LEU A 55 6.56 -2.31 -4.32
N GLU A 56 7.41 -1.45 -3.75
CA GLU A 56 7.71 -0.11 -4.29
C GLU A 56 8.29 -0.18 -5.71
N GLY A 57 9.13 -1.19 -5.99
CA GLY A 57 9.65 -1.46 -7.33
C GLY A 57 8.54 -1.76 -8.34
N ILE A 58 7.59 -2.62 -7.97
CA ILE A 58 6.45 -2.96 -8.83
C ILE A 58 5.54 -1.73 -9.03
N LEU A 59 5.24 -0.97 -7.97
CA LEU A 59 4.38 0.22 -8.08
C LEU A 59 4.97 1.26 -9.04
N LYS A 60 6.28 1.45 -9.01
CA LYS A 60 6.98 2.34 -9.94
C LYS A 60 6.96 1.81 -11.37
N ALA A 61 7.17 0.51 -11.56
CA ALA A 61 7.18 -0.11 -12.90
C ALA A 61 5.79 -0.04 -13.56
N GLU A 62 4.74 -0.30 -12.78
CA GLU A 62 3.34 -0.32 -13.25
C GLU A 62 2.66 1.05 -13.21
N ARG A 63 3.36 2.12 -12.79
CA ARG A 63 2.82 3.48 -12.62
C ARG A 63 1.56 3.52 -11.74
N LEU A 64 1.63 2.83 -10.61
CA LEU A 64 0.55 2.70 -9.64
C LEU A 64 0.76 3.63 -8.44
N GLU A 65 1.44 4.76 -8.62
CA GLU A 65 1.75 5.70 -7.54
C GLU A 65 0.48 6.23 -6.85
N SER A 66 -0.64 6.31 -7.58
CA SER A 66 -1.95 6.66 -7.02
C SER A 66 -2.48 5.68 -5.97
N GLN A 67 -1.96 4.45 -5.95
CA GLN A 67 -2.29 3.43 -4.96
C GLN A 67 -1.34 3.44 -3.75
N ALA A 68 -0.24 4.22 -3.80
CA ALA A 68 0.78 4.24 -2.75
C ALA A 68 0.18 4.49 -1.36
N GLY A 69 -0.80 5.42 -1.25
CA GLY A 69 -1.46 5.72 0.02
C GLY A 69 -2.18 4.52 0.64
N GLY A 70 -2.73 3.63 -0.19
CA GLY A 70 -3.33 2.36 0.26
C GLY A 70 -2.31 1.40 0.82
N PHE A 71 -1.18 1.25 0.14
CA PHE A 71 -0.08 0.41 0.62
C PHE A 71 0.52 0.98 1.91
N SER A 72 0.78 2.28 1.97
CA SER A 72 1.26 2.94 3.19
C SER A 72 0.31 2.75 4.38
N SER A 73 -1.01 2.78 4.16
CA SER A 73 -2.00 2.51 5.21
C SER A 73 -1.91 1.06 5.74
N ILE A 74 -1.73 0.09 4.84
CA ILE A 74 -1.55 -1.32 5.21
C ILE A 74 -0.26 -1.50 6.01
N LEU A 75 0.84 -0.89 5.57
CA LEU A 75 2.13 -0.96 6.25
C LEU A 75 2.09 -0.33 7.64
N ALA A 76 1.36 0.78 7.82
CA ALA A 76 1.14 1.39 9.12
C ALA A 76 0.50 0.42 10.12
N GLY A 77 -0.59 -0.25 9.72
CA GLY A 77 -1.26 -1.25 10.54
C GLY A 77 -0.37 -2.46 10.85
N MET A 78 0.41 -2.92 9.88
CA MET A 78 1.34 -4.03 10.06
C MET A 78 2.48 -3.68 11.04
N TYR A 79 3.12 -2.51 10.94
CA TYR A 79 4.15 -2.12 11.89
C TYR A 79 3.58 -1.88 13.29
N PHE A 80 2.35 -1.39 13.40
CA PHE A 80 1.65 -1.31 14.68
C PHE A 80 1.47 -2.70 15.32
N GLN A 81 1.06 -3.71 14.55
CA GLN A 81 0.98 -5.11 15.04
C GLN A 81 2.33 -5.67 15.48
N MET A 82 3.43 -5.16 14.92
CA MET A 82 4.80 -5.52 15.30
C MET A 82 5.32 -4.71 16.50
N LEU A 83 4.49 -3.83 17.10
CA LEU A 83 4.86 -2.89 18.15
C LEU A 83 5.97 -1.89 17.76
N ASP A 84 6.22 -1.73 16.45
CA ASP A 84 7.13 -0.73 15.89
C ASP A 84 6.35 0.56 15.62
N LEU A 85 6.07 1.31 16.69
CA LEU A 85 5.22 2.50 16.65
C LEU A 85 5.82 3.61 15.76
N ASP A 86 7.14 3.76 15.76
CA ASP A 86 7.83 4.75 14.95
C ASP A 86 7.56 4.53 13.46
N LYS A 87 7.75 3.30 12.97
CA LYS A 87 7.44 2.99 11.58
C LYS A 87 5.95 3.03 11.30
N ALA A 88 5.11 2.59 12.23
CA ALA A 88 3.66 2.70 12.08
C ALA A 88 3.23 4.14 11.81
N LYS A 89 3.74 5.10 12.59
CA LYS A 89 3.49 6.54 12.42
C LYS A 89 4.06 7.08 11.11
N GLN A 90 5.29 6.69 10.78
CA GLN A 90 5.93 7.11 9.53
C GLN A 90 5.07 6.74 8.31
N TYR A 91 4.58 5.49 8.26
CA TYR A 91 3.74 5.01 7.17
C TYR A 91 2.32 5.58 7.22
N ALA A 92 1.73 5.80 8.40
CA ALA A 92 0.44 6.47 8.51
C ALA A 92 0.50 7.91 7.96
N ALA A 93 1.54 8.67 8.34
CA ALA A 93 1.76 10.02 7.82
C ALA A 93 2.05 10.01 6.31
N ARG A 94 2.76 8.99 5.81
CA ARG A 94 2.99 8.81 4.37
C ARG A 94 1.68 8.56 3.63
N ALA A 95 0.79 7.73 4.17
CA ALA A 95 -0.52 7.48 3.60
C ALA A 95 -1.36 8.75 3.46
N VAL A 96 -1.36 9.62 4.48
CA VAL A 96 -2.06 10.93 4.42
C VAL A 96 -1.54 11.76 3.24
N ARG A 97 -0.22 11.88 3.09
CA ARG A 97 0.39 12.66 2.00
C ARG A 97 0.04 12.10 0.63
N GLU A 98 0.18 10.79 0.45
CA GLU A 98 -0.07 10.12 -0.83
C GLU A 98 -1.56 10.18 -1.21
N TYR A 99 -2.47 9.92 -0.28
CA TYR A 99 -3.90 10.07 -0.57
C TYR A 99 -4.30 11.52 -0.83
N THR A 100 -3.72 12.48 -0.11
CA THR A 100 -4.00 13.90 -0.37
C THR A 100 -3.58 14.28 -1.79
N HIS A 101 -2.42 13.81 -2.23
CA HIS A 101 -1.91 14.08 -3.56
C HIS A 101 -2.78 13.48 -4.69
N TYR A 102 -3.24 12.24 -4.53
CA TYR A 102 -3.92 11.51 -5.62
C TYR A 102 -5.45 11.46 -5.54
N ALA A 103 -6.03 11.45 -4.33
CA ALA A 103 -7.46 11.36 -4.11
C ALA A 103 -8.11 12.71 -3.71
N GLY A 104 -7.29 13.71 -3.39
CA GLY A 104 -7.74 15.01 -2.90
C GLY A 104 -7.88 15.06 -1.38
N TYR A 105 -7.67 16.26 -0.84
CA TYR A 105 -7.58 16.52 0.60
C TYR A 105 -8.83 16.10 1.38
N GLU A 106 -10.02 16.28 0.81
CA GLU A 106 -11.30 15.98 1.46
C GLU A 106 -11.78 14.55 1.21
N SER A 107 -10.95 13.68 0.64
CA SER A 107 -11.35 12.30 0.40
C SER A 107 -11.47 11.53 1.72
N GLU A 108 -12.45 10.63 1.81
CA GLU A 108 -12.62 9.73 2.96
C GLU A 108 -11.35 8.93 3.27
N LYS A 109 -10.51 8.66 2.25
CA LYS A 109 -9.22 7.97 2.40
C LYS A 109 -8.20 8.81 3.18
N VAL A 110 -8.17 10.13 2.95
CA VAL A 110 -7.32 11.04 3.72
C VAL A 110 -7.79 11.09 5.16
N GLU A 111 -9.10 11.22 5.40
CA GLU A 111 -9.65 11.24 6.76
C GLU A 111 -9.39 9.93 7.51
N GLY A 112 -9.54 8.77 6.85
CA GLY A 112 -9.16 7.48 7.44
C GLY A 112 -7.67 7.40 7.81
N ALA A 113 -6.78 7.89 6.94
CA ALA A 113 -5.35 7.90 7.22
C ALA A 113 -4.98 8.87 8.36
N LYS A 114 -5.63 10.04 8.45
CA LYS A 114 -5.47 10.99 9.58
C LYS A 114 -5.95 10.36 10.89
N GLY A 115 -7.06 9.63 10.86
CA GLY A 115 -7.57 8.89 12.01
C GLY A 115 -6.55 7.87 12.55
N MET A 116 -5.85 7.16 11.66
CA MET A 116 -4.76 6.25 12.05
C MET A 116 -3.60 6.99 12.72
N VAL A 117 -3.20 8.16 12.20
CA VAL A 117 -2.15 8.98 12.84
C VAL A 117 -2.56 9.39 14.25
N ALA A 118 -3.77 9.96 14.41
CA ALA A 118 -4.28 10.40 15.70
C ALA A 118 -4.38 9.24 16.71
N PHE A 119 -4.79 8.05 16.25
CA PHE A 119 -4.81 6.84 17.07
C PHE A 119 -3.41 6.47 17.57
N LEU A 120 -2.42 6.41 16.68
CA LEU A 120 -1.04 6.06 17.03
C LEU A 120 -0.39 7.08 17.96
N ASP A 121 -0.71 8.36 17.80
CA ASP A 121 -0.27 9.41 18.71
C ASP A 121 -0.86 9.20 20.11
N GLY A 122 -2.16 8.89 20.20
CA GLY A 122 -2.82 8.56 21.47
C GLY A 122 -2.21 7.36 22.18
N VAL A 123 -1.81 6.30 21.46
CA VAL A 123 -1.18 5.11 22.06
C VAL A 123 0.15 5.43 22.73
N GLU A 124 0.96 6.34 22.17
CA GLU A 124 2.25 6.71 22.76
C GLU A 124 2.08 7.45 24.10
N TYR A 125 1.06 8.31 24.21
CA TYR A 125 0.78 9.02 25.46
C TYR A 125 0.50 8.06 26.64
N PHE A 126 -0.14 6.90 26.41
CA PHE A 126 -0.44 5.93 27.47
C PHE A 126 0.76 5.04 27.87
N ASN A 127 1.85 5.04 27.10
CA ASN A 127 3.06 4.25 27.40
C ASN A 127 4.15 5.07 28.11
N LEU A 128 3.90 6.36 28.37
CA LEU A 128 4.82 7.28 29.05
C LEU A 128 4.41 7.61 30.50
N ASP A 129 3.27 7.07 30.97
CA ASP A 129 2.80 7.09 32.37
C ASP A 129 3.07 5.74 33.07
#